data_AF-R7MC33-F1
#
_entry.id   AF-R7MC33-F1
#
_cell.length_a   1.000
_cell.length_b   1.000
_cell.length_c   1.000
_cell.angle_alpha   90.00
_cell.angle_beta   90.00
_cell.angle_gamma   90.00
#
_symmetry.space_group_name_H-M   'P 1'
#
loop_
_entity.id
_entity.type
_entity.pdbx_description
1 polymer ?
#
loop_
_entity_poly.entity_id
_entity_poly.type
_entity_poly.pdbx_seq_one_letter_code
_entity_poly.pdbx_strand_id
1 'polypeptide(L)'
;MNGKFILNYVKNIEEFNSFIQNENEATDLKRKILKDKSVYPLGRIIKYNDFLLLAFTHFDKNNIAHISKIEYEKCLLNMWKELRRTYAGEKIFLPLIGSGITKFDDVPEKSNLDLLKCVLCTLKASGEQFTETITILVTNEIWEDLNLFDNSESVK
;
A
#
# COMPACT_ATOMS: atom_id res chain seq x y z
N MET A 1 -8.15 -7.58 -2.00
CA MET A 1 -7.61 -7.78 -0.64
C MET A 1 -6.64 -8.95 -0.68
N ASN A 2 -5.55 -8.94 0.10
CA ASN A 2 -4.55 -10.01 0.16
C ASN A 2 -5.13 -11.29 0.81
N GLY A 3 -6.20 -11.86 0.25
CA GLY A 3 -6.77 -13.12 0.71
C GLY A 3 -5.72 -14.23 0.72
N LYS A 4 -4.77 -14.19 -0.21
CA LYS A 4 -3.59 -15.08 -0.20
C LYS A 4 -2.76 -14.94 1.07
N PHE A 5 -2.60 -13.73 1.62
CA PHE A 5 -1.87 -13.56 2.89
C PHE A 5 -2.61 -14.28 4.02
N ILE A 6 -3.91 -14.00 4.17
CA ILE A 6 -4.73 -14.62 5.21
C ILE A 6 -4.73 -16.15 5.06
N LEU A 7 -4.97 -16.66 3.85
CA LEU A 7 -5.05 -18.09 3.57
C LEU A 7 -3.72 -18.83 3.82
N ASN A 8 -2.58 -18.19 3.56
CA ASN A 8 -1.27 -18.85 3.59
C ASN A 8 -0.47 -18.61 4.89
N TYR A 9 -0.71 -17.49 5.58
CA TYR A 9 0.13 -17.04 6.69
C TYR A 9 -0.65 -16.76 7.99
N VAL A 10 -1.99 -16.72 7.95
CA VAL A 10 -2.81 -16.59 9.17
C VAL A 10 -3.34 -17.96 9.56
N LYS A 11 -2.81 -18.52 10.66
CA LYS A 11 -3.22 -19.83 11.19
C LYS A 11 -4.55 -19.78 11.93
N ASN A 12 -4.78 -18.72 12.69
CA ASN A 12 -5.99 -18.50 13.47
C ASN A 12 -6.55 -17.10 13.18
N ILE A 13 -7.74 -17.06 12.59
CA ILE A 13 -8.39 -15.81 12.19
C ILE A 13 -8.90 -15.00 13.38
N GLU A 14 -9.31 -15.66 14.46
CA GLU A 14 -9.80 -14.98 15.68
C GLU A 14 -8.65 -14.28 16.38
N GLU A 15 -7.52 -14.98 16.56
CA GLU A 15 -6.29 -14.40 17.13
C GLU A 15 -5.78 -13.23 16.30
N PHE A 16 -5.74 -13.39 14.97
CA PHE A 16 -5.35 -12.32 14.05
C PHE A 16 -6.27 -11.09 14.18
N ASN A 17 -7.58 -11.30 14.22
CA ASN A 17 -8.54 -10.21 14.40
C ASN A 17 -8.34 -9.51 15.74
N SER A 18 -8.15 -10.27 16.82
CA SER A 18 -7.85 -9.72 18.14
C SER A 18 -6.53 -8.94 18.16
N PHE A 19 -5.48 -9.43 17.49
CA PHE A 19 -4.21 -8.73 17.34
C PHE A 19 -4.42 -7.36 16.68
N ILE A 20 -5.06 -7.33 15.50
CA ILE A 20 -5.33 -6.09 14.76
C ILE A 20 -6.19 -5.11 15.60
N GLN A 21 -7.14 -5.63 16.38
CA GLN A 21 -7.99 -4.81 17.24
C GLN A 21 -7.30 -4.30 18.50
N ASN A 22 -6.25 -4.96 18.99
CA ASN A 22 -5.52 -4.53 20.17
C ASN A 22 -4.27 -3.72 19.83
N GLU A 23 -3.93 -3.61 18.54
CA GLU A 23 -2.77 -2.87 18.08
C GLU A 23 -2.85 -1.39 18.49
N ASN A 24 -1.93 -0.98 19.36
CA ASN A 24 -1.88 0.36 19.93
C ASN A 24 -0.53 1.03 19.67
N GLU A 25 -0.15 1.11 18.40
CA GLU A 25 1.07 1.83 18.03
C GLU A 25 0.91 3.35 18.20
N ALA A 26 2.02 4.00 18.54
CA ALA A 26 2.15 5.45 18.56
C ALA A 26 2.17 6.01 17.13
N THR A 27 1.03 5.97 16.46
CA THR A 27 0.75 6.59 15.16
C THR A 27 -0.31 7.69 15.29
N ASP A 28 -0.24 8.70 14.42
CA ASP A 28 -1.28 9.72 14.26
C ASP A 28 -2.49 9.20 13.46
N LEU A 29 -2.33 8.08 12.75
CA LEU A 29 -3.38 7.44 11.96
C LEU A 29 -4.22 6.50 12.83
N LYS A 30 -4.84 7.08 13.85
CA LYS A 30 -5.66 6.32 14.81
C LYS A 30 -6.86 5.67 14.15
N ARG A 31 -7.10 4.41 14.53
CA ARG A 31 -8.32 3.67 14.19
C ARG A 31 -9.55 4.42 14.68
N LYS A 32 -10.63 4.35 13.90
CA LYS A 32 -11.96 4.84 14.27
C LYS A 32 -12.95 3.68 14.31
N ILE A 33 -14.02 3.83 15.10
CA ILE A 33 -15.15 2.92 15.08
C ILE A 33 -16.27 3.59 14.29
N LEU A 34 -16.74 2.93 13.23
CA LEU A 34 -17.85 3.39 12.41
C LEU A 34 -18.85 2.23 12.23
N LYS A 35 -20.10 2.41 12.69
CA LYS A 35 -21.15 1.38 12.61
C LYS A 35 -20.66 0.01 13.12
N ASP A 36 -20.07 0.01 14.32
CA ASP A 36 -19.50 -1.17 15.00
C ASP A 36 -18.35 -1.88 14.26
N LYS A 37 -17.77 -1.22 13.25
CA LYS A 37 -16.59 -1.73 12.52
C LYS A 37 -15.38 -0.86 12.79
N SER A 38 -14.25 -1.53 12.98
CA SER A 38 -12.94 -0.88 13.02
C SER A 38 -12.56 -0.39 11.63
N VAL A 39 -12.30 0.91 11.50
CA VAL A 39 -11.87 1.57 10.26
C VAL A 39 -10.50 2.18 10.49
N TYR A 40 -9.57 1.86 9.60
CA TYR A 40 -8.20 2.37 9.62
C TYR A 40 -8.04 3.46 8.56
N PRO A 41 -7.43 4.62 8.89
CA PRO A 41 -7.11 5.63 7.90
C PRO A 41 -6.20 5.08 6.79
N LEU A 42 -6.38 5.56 5.56
CA LEU A 42 -5.53 5.17 4.44
C LEU A 42 -4.05 5.50 4.72
N GLY A 43 -3.17 4.55 4.41
CA GLY A 43 -1.73 4.63 4.66
C GLY A 43 -1.29 4.11 6.02
N ARG A 44 -2.22 3.76 6.92
CA ARG A 44 -1.90 3.10 8.20
C ARG A 44 -1.22 1.76 7.97
N ILE A 45 -0.13 1.48 8.70
CA ILE A 45 0.57 0.19 8.66
C ILE A 45 0.56 -0.48 10.02
N ILE A 46 0.20 -1.76 10.06
CA ILE A 46 0.35 -2.60 11.25
C ILE A 46 1.42 -3.66 10.96
N LYS A 47 2.45 -3.78 11.80
CA LYS A 47 3.45 -4.86 11.67
C LYS A 47 2.86 -6.15 12.26
N TYR A 48 2.90 -7.24 11.50
CA TYR A 48 2.47 -8.56 11.95
C TYR A 48 3.49 -9.59 11.48
N ASN A 49 4.27 -10.12 12.43
CA ASN A 49 5.46 -10.94 12.13
C ASN A 49 6.37 -10.23 11.10
N ASP A 50 6.71 -10.91 10.01
CA ASP A 50 7.55 -10.38 8.93
C ASP A 50 6.76 -9.57 7.88
N PHE A 51 5.49 -9.26 8.14
CA PHE A 51 4.60 -8.57 7.21
C PHE A 51 4.22 -7.18 7.70
N LEU A 52 4.05 -6.26 6.75
CA LEU A 52 3.51 -4.92 6.97
C LEU A 52 2.13 -4.84 6.33
N LEU A 53 1.10 -4.71 7.17
CA LEU A 53 -0.30 -4.70 6.75
C LEU A 53 -0.75 -3.27 6.48
N LEU A 54 -0.92 -2.93 5.21
CA LEU A 54 -1.30 -1.59 4.76
C LEU A 54 -2.82 -1.45 4.62
N ALA A 55 -3.39 -0.41 5.24
CA ALA A 55 -4.74 0.06 4.95
C ALA A 55 -4.73 0.86 3.63
N PHE A 56 -4.95 0.18 2.51
CA PHE A 56 -4.73 0.74 1.17
C PHE A 56 -5.97 1.34 0.50
N THR A 57 -7.15 0.75 0.66
CA THR A 57 -8.36 1.13 -0.11
C THR A 57 -9.61 1.11 0.75
N HIS A 58 -10.65 1.78 0.25
CA HIS A 58 -12.01 1.56 0.72
C HIS A 58 -12.60 0.31 0.06
N PHE A 59 -13.67 -0.21 0.65
CA PHE A 59 -14.45 -1.32 0.09
C PHE A 59 -15.91 -0.91 0.00
N ASP A 60 -16.51 -1.10 -1.17
CA ASP A 60 -17.93 -0.89 -1.36
C ASP A 60 -18.76 -2.05 -0.78
N LYS A 61 -20.09 -1.96 -0.90
CA LYS A 61 -21.03 -3.01 -0.45
C LYS A 61 -20.83 -4.37 -1.13
N ASN A 62 -20.12 -4.42 -2.25
CA ASN A 62 -19.81 -5.62 -3.02
C ASN A 62 -18.37 -6.11 -2.76
N ASN A 63 -17.66 -5.54 -1.76
CA ASN A 63 -16.25 -5.80 -1.48
C ASN A 63 -15.31 -5.45 -2.65
N ILE A 64 -15.69 -4.50 -3.49
CA ILE A 64 -14.82 -3.98 -4.53
C ILE A 64 -13.92 -2.91 -3.90
N ALA A 65 -12.62 -3.09 -4.09
CA ALA A 65 -11.61 -2.13 -3.63
C ALA A 65 -11.61 -0.90 -4.54
N HIS A 66 -11.78 0.28 -3.95
CA HIS A 66 -11.79 1.54 -4.67
C HIS A 66 -11.05 2.65 -3.92
N ILE A 67 -10.54 3.62 -4.68
CA ILE A 67 -9.78 4.77 -4.17
C ILE A 67 -9.78 5.89 -5.21
N SER A 68 -9.86 7.15 -4.82
CA SER A 68 -9.58 8.27 -5.73
C SER A 68 -8.08 8.53 -5.88
N LYS A 69 -7.64 9.22 -6.95
CA LYS A 69 -6.24 9.61 -7.12
C LYS A 69 -5.72 10.46 -5.96
N ILE A 70 -6.53 11.39 -5.46
CA ILE A 70 -6.18 12.25 -4.32
C ILE A 70 -5.97 11.40 -3.06
N GLU A 71 -6.86 10.43 -2.81
CA GLU A 71 -6.72 9.51 -1.68
C GLU A 71 -5.52 8.59 -1.83
N TYR A 72 -5.20 8.15 -3.05
CA TYR A 72 -4.03 7.34 -3.35
C TYR A 72 -2.72 8.07 -3.01
N GLU A 73 -2.57 9.31 -3.48
CA GLU A 73 -1.40 10.14 -3.16
C GLU A 73 -1.26 10.37 -1.65
N LYS A 74 -2.38 10.69 -0.98
CA LYS A 74 -2.42 10.85 0.48
C LYS A 74 -2.10 9.56 1.22
N CYS A 75 -2.60 8.42 0.74
CA CYS A 75 -2.33 7.09 1.27
C CYS A 75 -0.83 6.78 1.23
N LEU A 76 -0.17 7.04 0.09
CA LEU A 76 1.27 6.82 -0.05
C LEU A 76 2.10 7.74 0.84
N LEU A 77 1.77 9.03 0.92
CA LEU A 77 2.44 9.97 1.83
C LEU A 77 2.36 9.52 3.29
N ASN A 78 1.18 9.04 3.71
CA ASN A 78 0.98 8.47 5.04
C ASN A 78 1.76 7.16 5.23
N MET A 79 1.75 6.30 4.22
CA MET A 79 2.46 5.02 4.23
C MET A 79 3.95 5.20 4.45
N TRP A 80 4.60 6.17 3.79
CA TRP A 80 6.04 6.42 3.98
C TRP A 80 6.39 6.79 5.42
N LYS A 81 5.58 7.65 6.05
CA LYS A 81 5.73 8.01 7.47
C LYS A 81 5.57 6.81 8.39
N GLU A 82 4.57 5.98 8.10
CA GLU A 82 4.32 4.76 8.86
C GLU A 82 5.44 3.74 8.67
N LEU A 83 5.95 3.56 7.44
CA LEU A 83 7.09 2.70 7.17
C LEU A 83 8.31 3.16 7.96
N ARG A 84 8.63 4.46 7.96
CA ARG A 84 9.76 5.01 8.74
C ARG A 84 9.68 4.63 10.22
N ARG A 85 8.46 4.62 10.78
CA ARG A 85 8.20 4.27 12.17
C ARG A 85 8.33 2.77 12.42
N THR A 86 7.91 1.91 11.49
CA THR A 86 7.80 0.46 11.72
C THR A 86 8.98 -0.38 11.20
N TYR A 87 9.74 0.11 10.21
CA TYR A 87 10.70 -0.73 9.47
C TYR A 87 11.96 -1.13 10.25
N ALA A 88 12.28 -0.43 11.34
CA ALA A 88 13.38 -0.77 12.25
C ALA A 88 14.76 -1.03 11.59
N GLY A 89 15.03 -0.46 10.41
CA GLY A 89 16.29 -0.70 9.69
C GLY A 89 16.34 -2.04 8.95
N GLU A 90 15.19 -2.67 8.69
CA GLU A 90 15.08 -3.88 7.86
C GLU A 90 14.87 -3.51 6.38
N LYS A 91 15.22 -4.44 5.48
CA LYS A 91 14.93 -4.29 4.04
C LYS A 91 13.43 -4.38 3.81
N ILE A 92 12.90 -3.48 2.96
CA ILE A 92 11.46 -3.41 2.68
C ILE A 92 11.20 -3.90 1.27
N PHE A 93 10.30 -4.87 1.14
CA PHE A 93 9.80 -5.35 -0.14
C PHE A 93 8.32 -4.97 -0.26
N LEU A 94 7.95 -4.21 -1.28
CA LEU A 94 6.56 -3.86 -1.56
C LEU A 94 6.19 -4.16 -3.02
N PRO A 95 4.98 -4.63 -3.32
CA PRO A 95 4.51 -4.70 -4.70
C PRO A 95 4.32 -3.29 -5.28
N LEU A 96 4.25 -3.14 -6.60
CA LEU A 96 3.75 -1.89 -7.19
C LEU A 96 2.31 -1.63 -6.71
N ILE A 97 2.16 -0.72 -5.76
CA ILE A 97 0.88 -0.51 -5.08
C ILE A 97 -0.13 0.10 -6.06
N GLY A 98 -1.35 -0.45 -6.09
CA GLY A 98 -2.42 0.01 -6.98
C GLY A 98 -2.46 -0.65 -8.37
N SER A 99 -1.43 -1.39 -8.79
CA SER A 99 -1.40 -2.05 -10.12
C SER A 99 -2.34 -3.25 -10.25
N GLY A 100 -2.87 -3.77 -9.12
CA GLY A 100 -3.80 -4.90 -9.09
C GLY A 100 -5.24 -4.54 -9.42
N ILE A 101 -6.19 -5.29 -8.86
CA ILE A 101 -7.63 -5.14 -9.14
C ILE A 101 -8.31 -3.89 -8.54
N THR A 102 -7.58 -3.05 -7.81
CA THR A 102 -8.10 -1.81 -7.23
C THR A 102 -8.62 -0.89 -8.33
N LYS A 103 -9.83 -0.38 -8.17
CA LYS A 103 -10.43 0.60 -9.09
C LYS A 103 -10.10 2.01 -8.62
N PHE A 104 -9.70 2.86 -9.57
CA PHE A 104 -9.54 4.28 -9.28
C PHE A 104 -10.82 5.01 -9.69
N ASP A 105 -11.41 5.75 -8.76
CA ASP A 105 -12.74 6.34 -8.94
C ASP A 105 -12.77 7.44 -10.03
N ASP A 106 -11.62 8.07 -10.26
CA ASP A 106 -11.41 9.23 -11.13
C ASP A 106 -10.40 8.97 -12.26
N VAL A 107 -9.95 7.71 -12.44
CA VAL A 107 -9.01 7.31 -13.49
C VAL A 107 -9.59 6.11 -14.26
N PRO A 108 -10.02 6.31 -15.53
CA PRO A 108 -10.63 5.24 -16.32
C PRO A 108 -9.70 4.05 -16.57
N GLU A 109 -8.43 4.32 -16.87
CA GLU A 109 -7.40 3.33 -17.14
C GLU A 109 -6.12 3.65 -16.36
N LYS A 110 -5.61 2.65 -15.63
CA LYS A 110 -4.42 2.80 -14.81
C LYS A 110 -3.17 2.58 -15.66
N SER A 111 -2.20 3.47 -15.53
CA SER A 111 -0.86 3.32 -16.08
C SER A 111 0.11 2.85 -15.00
N ASN A 112 0.82 1.74 -15.22
CA ASN A 112 1.82 1.27 -14.26
C ASN A 112 2.97 2.27 -14.12
N LEU A 113 3.33 2.96 -15.20
CA LEU A 113 4.34 4.02 -15.17
C LEU A 113 3.89 5.18 -14.28
N ASP A 114 2.64 5.63 -14.39
CA ASP A 114 2.12 6.72 -13.57
C ASP A 114 1.99 6.32 -12.10
N LEU A 115 1.60 5.06 -11.83
CA LEU A 115 1.60 4.51 -10.47
C LEU A 115 3.01 4.49 -9.88
N LEU A 116 4.01 4.02 -10.64
CA LEU A 116 5.41 3.99 -10.21
C LEU A 116 5.94 5.39 -9.97
N LYS A 117 5.70 6.32 -10.91
CA LYS A 117 6.04 7.74 -10.74
C LYS A 117 5.41 8.31 -9.48
N CYS A 118 4.14 8.03 -9.21
CA CYS A 118 3.46 8.49 -8.00
C CYS A 118 4.08 7.91 -6.71
N VAL A 119 4.39 6.60 -6.68
CA VAL A 119 5.09 5.94 -5.56
C VAL A 119 6.44 6.62 -5.27
N LEU A 120 7.24 6.86 -6.31
CA LEU A 120 8.55 7.51 -6.18
C LEU A 120 8.45 8.99 -5.80
N CYS A 121 7.52 9.73 -6.41
CA CYS A 121 7.30 11.14 -6.12
C CYS A 121 6.80 11.35 -4.69
N THR A 122 5.90 10.49 -4.20
CA THR A 122 5.41 10.57 -2.81
C THR A 122 6.48 10.16 -1.80
N LEU A 123 7.36 9.20 -2.14
CA LEU A 123 8.53 8.89 -1.31
C LEU A 123 9.40 10.13 -1.15
N LYS A 124 9.76 10.77 -2.27
CA LYS A 124 10.55 12.00 -2.27
C LYS A 124 9.86 13.14 -1.51
N ALA A 125 8.57 13.33 -1.74
CA ALA A 125 7.77 14.40 -1.13
C ALA A 125 7.53 14.18 0.38
N SER A 126 7.53 12.93 0.84
CA SER A 126 7.37 12.61 2.27
C SER A 126 8.53 13.14 3.12
N GLY A 127 9.72 13.31 2.53
CA GLY A 127 10.94 13.69 3.25
C GLY A 127 11.52 12.55 4.10
N GLU A 128 10.90 11.37 4.08
CA GLU A 128 11.35 10.22 4.85
C GLU A 128 12.63 9.62 4.29
N GLN A 129 13.55 9.31 5.19
CA GLN A 129 14.84 8.70 4.85
C GLN A 129 14.92 7.29 5.40
N PHE A 130 15.33 6.36 4.53
CA PHE A 130 15.51 4.96 4.85
C PHE A 130 17.00 4.62 4.76
N THR A 131 17.52 3.92 5.78
CA THR A 131 18.92 3.48 5.79
C THR A 131 19.15 2.23 4.94
N GLU A 132 18.09 1.44 4.74
CA GLU A 132 18.10 0.22 3.94
C GLU A 132 17.39 0.38 2.61
N THR A 133 17.65 -0.58 1.71
CA THR A 133 17.02 -0.63 0.39
C THR A 133 15.52 -0.90 0.49
N ILE A 134 14.75 -0.11 -0.26
CA ILE A 134 13.35 -0.37 -0.58
C ILE A 134 13.30 -0.99 -1.97
N THR A 135 12.76 -2.20 -2.08
CA THR A 135 12.61 -2.92 -3.34
C THR A 135 11.14 -2.98 -3.74
N ILE A 136 10.82 -2.42 -4.91
CA ILE A 136 9.51 -2.56 -5.53
C ILE A 136 9.49 -3.83 -6.37
N LEU A 137 8.60 -4.75 -6.03
CA LEU A 137 8.40 -6.01 -6.74
C LEU A 137 7.33 -5.82 -7.82
N VAL A 138 7.68 -6.21 -9.06
CA VAL A 138 6.79 -6.17 -10.22
C VAL A 138 6.76 -7.54 -10.89
N THR A 139 5.65 -7.86 -11.55
CA THR A 139 5.57 -9.05 -12.41
C THR A 139 6.28 -8.78 -13.74
N ASN A 140 6.61 -9.85 -14.47
CA ASN A 140 7.18 -9.71 -15.81
C ASN A 140 6.29 -8.88 -16.74
N GLU A 141 4.97 -9.05 -16.67
CA GLU A 141 4.00 -8.25 -17.43
C GLU A 141 4.11 -6.74 -17.13
N ILE A 142 4.23 -6.37 -15.86
CA ILE A 142 4.41 -4.95 -15.47
C ILE A 142 5.80 -4.46 -15.90
N TRP A 143 6.82 -5.30 -15.80
CA TRP A 143 8.18 -4.96 -16.22
C TRP A 143 8.28 -4.70 -17.72
N GLU A 144 7.64 -5.54 -18.54
CA GLU A 144 7.55 -5.34 -19.99
C GLU A 144 6.80 -4.05 -20.33
N ASP A 145 5.65 -3.81 -19.70
CA ASP A 145 4.89 -2.55 -19.84
C ASP A 145 5.76 -1.32 -19.53
N LEU A 146 6.49 -1.32 -18.40
CA LEU A 146 7.38 -0.22 -18.01
C LEU A 146 8.54 0.00 -19.00
N ASN A 147 9.16 -1.08 -19.50
CA ASN A 147 10.27 -0.98 -20.45
C ASN A 147 9.85 -0.50 -21.84
N LEU A 148 8.61 -0.77 -22.25
CA LEU A 148 8.10 -0.25 -23.52
C LEU A 148 8.03 1.29 -23.51
N PHE A 149 7.76 1.91 -22.35
CA PHE A 149 7.76 3.37 -22.22
C PHE A 149 9.16 3.98 -22.31
N ASP A 150 10.18 3.36 -21.71
CA ASP A 150 11.56 3.87 -21.73
C ASP A 150 12.10 3.97 -23.18
N ASN A 151 11.80 2.96 -24.00
CA ASN A 151 12.18 2.94 -25.42
C ASN A 151 11.35 3.88 -26.31
N SER A 152 10.22 4.40 -25.81
CA SER A 152 9.38 5.35 -26.54
C SER A 152 9.82 6.80 -26.36
N GLU A 153 10.53 7.13 -25.27
CA GLU A 153 11.10 8.45 -25.03
C GLU A 153 12.47 8.65 -25.72
N SER A 154 13.09 7.58 -26.25
CA SER A 154 14.39 7.63 -26.93
C SER A 154 14.32 8.03 -28.42
N VAL A 155 13.15 8.42 -28.93
CA VAL A 155 12.98 8.95 -30.30
C VAL A 155 12.78 10.46 -30.24
N LYS A 156 13.86 11.22 -29.97
CA LYS A 156 14.01 12.64 -30.33
C LYS A 156 15.46 12.99 -30.61
#